data_AF-A0A3A8NMM4-F1
#
_entry.id   AF-A0A3A8NMM4-F1
#
_cell.length_a   1.000
_cell.length_b   1.000
_cell.length_c   1.000
_cell.angle_alpha   90.00
_cell.angle_beta   90.00
_cell.angle_gamma   90.00
#
_symmetry.space_group_name_H-M   'P 1'
#
loop_
_entity.id
_entity.type
_entity.pdbx_description
1 polymer ?
#
loop_
_entity_poly.entity_id
_entity_poly.type
_entity_poly.pdbx_seq_one_letter_code
_entity_poly.pdbx_strand_id
1 'polypeptide(L)' 'MGEREWAYRRRQPERTVLYEAVRDNLATLLAEASEVGRGLPRYVERDFSRYLECGVLAHGFARD' A
#
# COMPACT_ATOMS: atom_id res chain seq x y z
N MET A 1 17.85 -31.80 16.22
CA MET A 1 18.71 -30.63 15.93
C MET A 1 17.95 -29.83 14.88
N GLY A 2 17.44 -28.65 15.25
CA GLY A 2 16.37 -27.95 14.54
C GLY A 2 16.86 -26.95 13.49
N GLU A 3 16.43 -27.13 12.25
CA GLU A 3 16.65 -26.21 11.12
C GLU A 3 15.36 -25.43 10.74
N ARG A 4 14.42 -25.24 11.70
CA ARG A 4 13.11 -24.64 11.43
C ARG A 4 12.77 -23.40 12.25
N GLU A 5 13.69 -22.86 13.05
CA GLU A 5 13.33 -21.82 14.03
C GLU A 5 13.24 -20.38 13.50
N TRP A 6 13.69 -20.09 12.27
CA TRP A 6 13.50 -18.76 11.63
C TRP A 6 13.05 -18.83 10.17
N ALA A 7 11.99 -19.61 9.90
CA ALA A 7 11.33 -19.51 8.60
C ALA A 7 10.73 -18.10 8.44
N TYR A 8 11.24 -17.32 7.47
CA TYR A 8 10.69 -16.01 7.15
C TYR A 8 9.21 -16.14 6.79
N ARG A 9 8.34 -15.48 7.57
CA ARG A 9 6.93 -15.31 7.23
C ARG A 9 6.76 -14.02 6.44
N ARG A 10 6.15 -14.13 5.25
CA ARG A 10 5.84 -12.97 4.43
C ARG A 10 4.96 -11.99 5.21
N ARG A 11 5.32 -10.70 5.13
CA ARG A 11 4.46 -9.59 5.57
C ARG A 11 3.19 -9.55 4.72
N GLN A 12 2.03 -9.31 5.35
CA GLN A 12 0.73 -9.23 4.69
C GLN A 12 0.11 -7.85 4.93
N PRO A 13 0.66 -6.78 4.31
CA PRO A 13 0.12 -5.43 4.45
C PRO A 13 -1.36 -5.35 4.07
N GLU A 14 -1.81 -6.18 3.12
CA GLU A 14 -3.21 -6.29 2.69
C GLU A 14 -4.20 -6.73 3.78
N ARG A 15 -3.69 -7.22 4.92
CA ARG A 15 -4.48 -7.61 6.10
C ARG A 15 -4.46 -6.57 7.23
N THR A 16 -3.84 -5.41 6.99
CA THR A 16 -3.77 -4.34 7.99
C THR A 16 -4.94 -3.38 7.84
N VAL A 17 -5.41 -2.82 8.96
CA VAL A 17 -6.50 -1.83 8.98
C VAL A 17 -6.16 -0.59 8.14
N LEU A 18 -4.89 -0.16 8.14
CA LEU A 18 -4.45 0.97 7.33
C LEU A 18 -4.57 0.68 5.83
N TYR A 19 -4.17 -0.51 5.40
CA TYR A 19 -4.29 -0.91 4.00
C TYR A 19 -5.74 -0.91 3.54
N GLU A 20 -6.64 -1.47 4.35
CA GLU A 20 -8.07 -1.46 4.09
C GLU A 20 -8.62 -0.03 3.98
N ALA A 21 -8.30 0.83 4.95
CA ALA A 21 -8.73 2.22 4.94
C ALA A 21 -8.23 2.96 3.69
N VAL A 22 -6.96 2.81 3.30
CA VAL A 22 -6.42 3.45 2.09
C VAL A 22 -7.07 2.88 0.84
N ARG A 23 -7.19 1.55 0.72
CA ARG A 23 -7.81 0.88 -0.44
C ARG A 23 -9.23 1.39 -0.68
N ASP A 24 -10.01 1.53 0.40
CA ASP A 24 -11.43 1.84 0.29
C ASP A 24 -11.70 3.35 0.14
N ASN A 25 -10.77 4.23 0.55
CA ASN A 25 -11.01 5.68 0.59
C ASN A 25 -10.11 6.50 -0.34
N LEU A 26 -9.06 5.93 -0.95
CA LEU A 26 -8.10 6.70 -1.76
C LEU A 26 -8.79 7.43 -2.92
N ALA A 27 -9.69 6.78 -3.65
CA ALA A 27 -10.38 7.39 -4.78
C ALA A 27 -11.22 8.62 -4.34
N THR A 28 -11.94 8.50 -3.23
CA THR A 28 -12.72 9.59 -2.64
C THR A 28 -11.81 10.73 -2.20
N LEU A 29 -10.73 10.43 -1.49
CA LEU A 29 -9.75 11.43 -1.05
C LEU A 29 -9.17 12.22 -2.23
N LEU A 30 -8.83 11.54 -3.33
CA LEU A 30 -8.29 12.20 -4.53
C LEU A 30 -9.33 13.10 -5.19
N ALA A 31 -10.57 12.64 -5.31
CA ALA A 31 -11.67 13.42 -5.87
C ALA A 31 -11.94 14.68 -5.01
N GLU A 32 -12.07 14.52 -3.69
CA GLU A 32 -12.29 15.65 -2.78
C GLU A 32 -11.12 16.64 -2.79
N ALA A 33 -9.88 16.15 -2.81
CA ALA A 33 -8.71 17.03 -2.86
C ALA A 33 -8.66 17.87 -4.14
N SER A 34 -9.09 17.31 -5.28
CA SER A 34 -9.19 18.04 -6.54
C SER A 34 -10.21 19.18 -6.49
N GLU A 35 -11.29 19.05 -5.73
CA GLU A 35 -12.33 20.08 -5.58
C GLU A 35 -11.87 21.26 -4.70
N VAL A 36 -11.02 21.02 -3.71
CA VAL A 36 -10.59 22.05 -2.73
C VAL A 36 -9.41 22.91 -3.25
N GLY A 37 -8.86 22.63 -4.43
CA GLY A 37 -7.83 23.47 -5.04
C GLY A 37 -6.94 22.75 -6.05
N ARG A 38 -5.64 22.68 -5.77
CA ARG A 38 -4.68 22.06 -6.71
C ARG A 38 -4.57 20.53 -6.57
N GLY A 39 -5.41 19.90 -5.75
CA GLY A 39 -5.26 18.49 -5.40
C GLY A 39 -4.15 18.25 -4.37
N LEU A 40 -3.87 16.96 -4.12
CA LEU A 40 -2.72 16.54 -3.33
C LEU A 40 -1.42 16.75 -4.13
N PRO A 41 -0.27 16.92 -3.46
CA PRO A 41 1.02 16.84 -4.13
C PRO A 41 1.18 15.48 -4.81
N ARG A 42 1.66 15.46 -6.07
CA ARG A 42 1.83 14.23 -6.86
C ARG A 42 2.61 13.11 -6.16
N TYR A 43 3.56 13.46 -5.29
CA TYR A 43 4.32 12.45 -4.55
C TYR A 43 3.43 11.69 -3.54
N VAL A 44 2.43 12.34 -2.95
CA VAL A 44 1.49 11.74 -2.00
C VAL A 44 0.60 10.72 -2.71
N GLU A 45 0.03 11.09 -3.86
CA GLU A 45 -0.82 10.20 -4.66
C GLU A 45 -0.05 8.94 -5.11
N ARG A 46 1.19 9.14 -5.56
CA ARG A 46 2.09 8.06 -5.97
C ARG A 46 2.44 7.15 -4.80
N ASP A 47 2.69 7.71 -3.62
CA ASP A 47 3.07 6.93 -2.45
C ASP A 47 1.89 6.09 -1.93
N PHE A 48 0.66 6.61 -1.95
CA PHE A 48 -0.53 5.80 -1.67
C PHE A 48 -0.74 4.67 -2.70
N SER A 49 -0.52 4.95 -3.98
CA SER A 49 -0.60 3.93 -5.03
C SER A 49 0.43 2.82 -4.80
N ARG A 50 1.69 3.19 -4.51
CA ARG A 50 2.76 2.25 -4.17
C ARG A 50 2.49 1.48 -2.88
N TYR A 51 1.87 2.11 -1.90
CA TYR A 51 1.51 1.44 -0.65
C TYR A 51 0.49 0.31 -0.90
N LEU A 52 -0.48 0.51 -1.79
CA LEU A 52 -1.41 -0.54 -2.20
C LEU A 52 -0.74 -1.65 -3.03
N GLU A 53 0.28 -1.33 -3.84
CA GLU A 53 1.06 -2.34 -4.56
C GLU A 53 1.73 -3.36 -3.61
N CYS A 54 2.13 -2.97 -2.39
CA CYS A 54 2.76 -3.87 -1.41
C CYS A 54 1.89 -5.08 -1.02
N GLY A 55 0.56 -4.95 -1.14
CA GLY A 55 -0.41 -6.03 -0.86
C GLY A 55 -0.56 -7.03 -1.99
N VAL A 56 -0.04 -6.70 -3.18
CA VAL A 56 -0.20 -7.49 -4.41
C VAL A 56 1.12 -8.22 -4.71
N LEU A 57 1.08 -9.55 -4.66
CA LEU A 57 2.27 -10.38 -4.87
C LEU A 57 2.97 -10.13 -6.21
N ALA A 58 2.21 -9.78 -7.25
CA ALA A 58 2.75 -9.46 -8.57
C ALA A 58 3.66 -8.21 -8.59
N HIS A 59 3.50 -7.28 -7.65
CA HIS A 59 4.32 -6.06 -7.55
C HIS A 59 5.50 -6.19 -6.57
N GLY A 60 5.53 -7.26 -5.76
CA GLY A 60 6.52 -7.51 -4.72
C GLY A 60 7.55 -8.61 -5.04
N PHE A 61 7.45 -9.27 -6.19
CA PHE A 61 8.43 -10.27 -6.63
C PHE A 61 9.69 -9.53 -7.14
N ALA A 62 10.59 -9.20 -6.21
CA ALA A 62 11.88 -8.55 -6.45
C ALA A 62 11.81 -7.18 -7.17
N ARG A 63 11.77 -6.10 -6.38
CA ARG A 63 12.49 -4.88 -6.79
C ARG A 63 13.88 -4.99 -6.17
N ASP A 64 14.86 -5.41 -6.98
CA ASP A 64 16.29 -5.19 -6.70
C ASP A 64 16.60 -3.68 -6.59
#